data_AF-A0A937Z144-F1
#
_entry.id   AF-A0A937Z144-F1
#
_cell.length_a   1.000
_cell.length_b   1.000
_cell.length_c   1.000
_cell.angle_alpha   90.00
_cell.angle_beta   90.00
_cell.angle_gamma   90.00
#
_symmetry.space_group_name_H-M   'P 1'
#
loop_
_entity.id
_entity.type
_entity.pdbx_description
1 polymer ?
#
loop_
_entity_poly.entity_id
_entity_poly.type
_entity_poly.pdbx_seq_one_letter_code
_entity_poly.pdbx_strand_id
1 'polypeptide(L)'
;YSIPLERDPGQVFVDGKPIYMKLDKVADFEWKLGTLTDAEAGLWQFDAKGKRLLLNLGEGNPAEDHVVEVPTRPHAFVLGANWRIGGLRVHRYASTAIVVGGDDTTVQDCLVTDCAAGIVASGWDRRGVVIRRNTVIGALGNGIFLQDRPTHTRIEDNLVIRCTLNPWHQGWWMGSVKMNSASDSLFAHNVVLEAGNPETINGWDGWALWGDINIVRVMYLGNACAHNKEAGIYVEFGMGDTQVYFNTSHRDGHGITCRQSQRGLYLRNYIQSPRSSGLAVWAARSRTPLSTMSSRTISFAMPSPPCACRSSTRTSPTTTPTSRARGRSSPTARRGVSSPPSRNCRRKRATSCTAKCSTRSPRMWALVL
;
A
#
# COMPACT_ATOMS: atom_id res chain seq x y z
N TYR A 1 7.40 -20.33 -23.32
CA TYR A 1 7.95 -21.47 -22.57
C TYR A 1 7.03 -21.86 -21.41
N SER A 2 7.10 -23.11 -20.90
CA SER A 2 6.21 -23.64 -19.85
C SER A 2 6.94 -24.64 -18.95
N ILE A 3 6.96 -24.41 -17.63
CA ILE A 3 7.66 -25.24 -16.63
C ILE A 3 6.66 -25.73 -15.57
N PRO A 4 6.64 -27.03 -15.18
CA PRO A 4 5.83 -27.51 -14.07
C PRO A 4 6.14 -26.77 -12.77
N LEU A 5 5.11 -26.28 -12.08
CA LEU A 5 5.25 -25.53 -10.83
C LEU A 5 4.00 -25.70 -9.96
N GLU A 6 4.17 -26.14 -8.72
CA GLU A 6 3.04 -26.50 -7.84
C GLU A 6 2.28 -25.30 -7.24
N ARG A 7 2.89 -24.11 -7.20
CA ARG A 7 2.38 -22.91 -6.50
C ARG A 7 2.84 -21.63 -7.20
N ASP A 8 2.09 -20.54 -7.02
CA ASP A 8 2.52 -19.20 -7.42
C ASP A 8 3.85 -18.85 -6.73
N PRO A 9 4.93 -18.50 -7.47
CA PRO A 9 6.21 -18.13 -6.89
C PRO A 9 6.24 -16.67 -6.41
N GLY A 10 5.24 -15.87 -6.76
CA GLY A 10 5.10 -14.43 -6.50
C GLY A 10 6.09 -13.53 -7.28
N GLN A 11 7.23 -14.08 -7.67
CA GLN A 11 8.29 -13.40 -8.42
C GLN A 11 8.97 -14.41 -9.36
N VAL A 12 9.48 -13.92 -10.48
CA VAL A 12 10.40 -14.64 -11.36
C VAL A 12 11.53 -13.69 -11.72
N PHE A 13 12.75 -14.21 -11.82
CA PHE A 13 13.93 -13.44 -12.20
C PHE A 13 14.54 -13.98 -13.49
N VAL A 14 15.05 -13.09 -14.32
CA VAL A 14 15.80 -13.39 -15.55
C VAL A 14 17.09 -12.58 -15.48
N ASP A 15 18.23 -13.27 -15.59
CA ASP A 15 19.58 -12.69 -15.45
C ASP A 15 19.72 -11.83 -14.18
N GLY A 16 19.16 -12.37 -13.09
CA GLY A 16 19.11 -11.77 -11.76
C GLY A 16 18.09 -10.63 -11.56
N LYS A 17 17.43 -10.14 -12.62
CA LYS A 17 16.47 -9.02 -12.56
C LYS A 17 15.03 -9.56 -12.41
N PRO A 18 14.18 -8.98 -11.55
CA PRO A 18 12.77 -9.38 -11.46
C PRO A 18 12.02 -8.99 -12.74
N ILE A 19 11.19 -9.90 -13.24
CA ILE A 19 10.29 -9.65 -14.39
C ILE A 19 8.83 -9.59 -13.93
N TYR A 20 8.00 -8.87 -14.70
CA TYR A 20 6.62 -8.58 -14.34
C TYR A 20 5.67 -9.74 -14.66
N MET A 21 4.72 -9.97 -13.76
CA MET A 21 3.63 -10.91 -13.98
C MET A 21 2.62 -10.31 -14.96
N LYS A 22 2.03 -11.15 -15.84
CA LYS A 22 0.97 -10.76 -16.77
C LYS A 22 -0.30 -10.35 -16.01
N LEU A 23 -0.55 -9.05 -16.02
CA LEU A 23 -1.83 -8.44 -15.66
C LEU A 23 -2.53 -7.85 -16.89
N ASP A 24 -3.85 -7.74 -16.81
CA ASP A 24 -4.69 -6.96 -17.71
C ASP A 24 -5.26 -5.76 -16.95
N LYS A 25 -5.04 -4.53 -17.47
CA LYS A 25 -5.73 -3.33 -16.99
C LYS A 25 -7.12 -3.29 -17.61
N VAL A 26 -8.16 -3.43 -16.81
CA VAL A 26 -9.55 -3.51 -17.27
C VAL A 26 -10.35 -2.21 -17.02
N ALA A 27 -9.88 -1.38 -16.09
CA ALA A 27 -10.31 0.01 -15.89
C ALA A 27 -9.18 0.80 -15.20
N ASP A 28 -9.37 2.10 -14.95
CA ASP A 28 -8.38 2.86 -14.17
C ASP A 28 -8.26 2.33 -12.74
N PHE A 29 -7.04 1.95 -12.39
CA PHE A 29 -6.67 1.23 -11.15
C PHE A 29 -7.36 -0.13 -10.95
N GLU A 30 -8.07 -0.69 -11.94
CA GLU A 30 -8.60 -2.05 -11.90
C GLU A 30 -7.75 -2.99 -12.77
N TRP A 31 -7.08 -3.93 -12.12
CA TRP A 31 -6.21 -4.93 -12.73
C TRP A 31 -6.68 -6.34 -12.41
N LYS A 32 -6.49 -7.27 -13.36
CA LYS A 32 -6.81 -8.71 -13.20
C LYS A 32 -5.65 -9.57 -13.68
N LEU A 33 -5.56 -10.81 -13.18
CA LEU A 33 -4.68 -11.82 -13.75
C LEU A 33 -5.07 -12.05 -15.22
N GLY A 34 -4.13 -11.80 -16.13
CA GLY A 34 -4.38 -11.99 -17.56
C GLY A 34 -4.09 -13.40 -18.04
N THR A 35 -4.33 -13.65 -19.32
CA THR A 35 -3.79 -14.83 -20.01
C THR A 35 -2.56 -14.39 -20.81
N LEU A 36 -1.41 -15.00 -20.55
CA LEU A 36 -0.17 -14.72 -21.28
C LEU A 36 -0.27 -15.26 -22.71
N THR A 37 0.01 -14.40 -23.68
CA THR A 37 0.01 -14.75 -25.11
C THR A 37 1.41 -14.63 -25.72
N ASP A 38 1.62 -15.23 -26.90
CA ASP A 38 2.92 -15.23 -27.59
C ASP A 38 3.39 -13.82 -28.01
N ALA A 39 2.46 -12.87 -28.12
CA ALA A 39 2.77 -11.46 -28.41
C ALA A 39 3.30 -10.67 -27.19
N GLU A 40 3.26 -11.24 -25.99
CA GLU A 40 3.51 -10.54 -24.72
C GLU A 40 4.89 -10.89 -24.15
N ALA A 41 5.92 -10.42 -24.84
CA ALA A 41 7.32 -10.54 -24.46
C ALA A 41 7.64 -9.86 -23.10
N GLY A 42 8.56 -10.48 -22.34
CA GLY A 42 9.06 -9.98 -21.06
C GLY A 42 8.17 -10.27 -19.85
N LEU A 43 7.14 -11.13 -19.99
CA LEU A 43 6.14 -11.40 -18.96
C LEU A 43 6.03 -12.89 -18.58
N TRP A 44 5.54 -13.14 -17.37
CA TRP A 44 5.26 -14.48 -16.85
C TRP A 44 3.85 -14.62 -16.28
N GLN A 45 3.33 -15.84 -16.20
CA GLN A 45 2.03 -16.14 -15.58
C GLN A 45 2.10 -17.48 -14.83
N PHE A 46 1.52 -17.55 -13.64
CA PHE A 46 1.23 -18.83 -12.99
C PHE A 46 -0.14 -19.37 -13.46
N ASP A 47 -0.14 -20.46 -14.23
CA ASP A 47 -1.37 -21.22 -14.52
C ASP A 47 -1.66 -22.16 -13.35
N ALA A 48 -2.46 -21.67 -12.40
CA ALA A 48 -2.88 -22.41 -11.22
C ALA A 48 -3.75 -23.66 -11.53
N LYS A 49 -4.33 -23.77 -12.73
CA LYS A 49 -5.14 -24.93 -13.14
C LYS A 49 -4.24 -26.03 -13.74
N GLY A 50 -3.27 -25.64 -14.57
CA GLY A 50 -2.27 -26.53 -15.16
C GLY A 50 -1.04 -26.80 -14.29
N LYS A 51 -0.93 -26.13 -13.13
CA LYS A 51 0.24 -26.17 -12.23
C LYS A 51 1.56 -25.94 -12.97
N ARG A 52 1.68 -24.77 -13.58
CA ARG A 52 2.86 -24.41 -14.38
C ARG A 52 3.13 -22.92 -14.38
N LEU A 53 4.42 -22.59 -14.45
CA LEU A 53 4.89 -21.27 -14.82
C LEU A 53 4.94 -21.17 -16.34
N LEU A 54 4.20 -20.21 -16.89
CA LEU A 54 4.31 -19.76 -18.27
C LEU A 54 5.27 -18.57 -18.31
N LEU A 55 6.19 -18.56 -19.26
CA LEU A 55 7.19 -17.51 -19.45
C LEU A 55 7.33 -17.18 -20.93
N ASN A 56 7.18 -15.91 -21.29
CA ASN A 56 7.43 -15.40 -22.63
C ASN A 56 8.45 -14.26 -22.56
N LEU A 57 9.61 -14.42 -23.21
CA LEU A 57 10.61 -13.36 -23.32
C LEU A 57 10.58 -12.64 -24.68
N GLY A 58 9.86 -13.18 -25.67
CA GLY A 58 9.89 -12.73 -27.06
C GLY A 58 10.96 -13.43 -27.90
N GLU A 59 12.00 -13.99 -27.27
CA GLU A 59 12.96 -14.90 -27.90
C GLU A 59 12.66 -16.39 -27.62
N GLY A 60 13.39 -17.29 -28.31
CA GLY A 60 13.00 -18.68 -28.55
C GLY A 60 12.82 -19.56 -27.32
N ASN A 61 13.93 -20.05 -26.75
CA ASN A 61 13.90 -20.85 -25.52
C ASN A 61 14.61 -20.09 -24.39
N PRO A 62 13.88 -19.53 -23.41
CA PRO A 62 14.45 -18.84 -22.26
C PRO A 62 15.49 -19.62 -21.45
N ALA A 63 15.52 -20.96 -21.56
CA ALA A 63 16.47 -21.80 -20.86
C ALA A 63 17.78 -22.08 -21.63
N GLU A 64 17.93 -21.57 -22.86
CA GLU A 64 19.16 -21.71 -23.64
C GLU A 64 20.10 -20.50 -23.43
N ASP A 65 19.56 -19.28 -23.44
CA ASP A 65 20.37 -18.03 -23.37
C ASP A 65 20.34 -17.31 -22.01
N HIS A 66 19.42 -17.63 -21.09
CA HIS A 66 19.21 -16.85 -19.85
C HIS A 66 19.25 -17.66 -18.55
N VAL A 67 19.63 -16.99 -17.46
CA VAL A 67 19.51 -17.53 -16.10
C VAL A 67 18.13 -17.19 -15.53
N VAL A 68 17.19 -18.14 -15.66
CA VAL A 68 15.83 -18.02 -15.11
C VAL A 68 15.78 -18.59 -13.69
N GLU A 69 15.42 -17.75 -12.70
CA GLU A 69 15.32 -18.15 -11.29
C GLU A 69 13.89 -17.99 -10.76
N VAL A 70 13.42 -19.01 -10.03
CA VAL A 70 12.04 -19.08 -9.51
C VAL A 70 12.08 -19.45 -8.01
N PRO A 71 11.66 -18.54 -7.11
CA PRO A 71 11.47 -18.86 -5.69
C PRO A 71 10.45 -19.98 -5.50
N THR A 72 10.88 -21.09 -4.90
CA THR A 72 10.00 -22.25 -4.59
C THR A 72 9.91 -22.56 -3.10
N ARG A 73 10.90 -22.13 -2.31
CA ARG A 73 10.90 -22.27 -0.84
C ARG A 73 10.10 -21.11 -0.23
N PRO A 74 9.15 -21.36 0.68
CA PRO A 74 8.35 -20.30 1.27
C PRO A 74 9.16 -19.41 2.23
N HIS A 75 10.02 -20.02 3.06
CA HIS A 75 10.75 -19.35 4.14
C HIS A 75 12.20 -19.81 4.21
N ALA A 76 13.09 -18.93 4.68
CA ALA A 76 14.47 -19.29 5.02
C ALA A 76 14.56 -19.79 6.47
N PHE A 77 13.89 -19.08 7.38
CA PHE A 77 13.89 -19.37 8.81
C PHE A 77 12.47 -19.25 9.37
N VAL A 78 12.10 -20.18 10.26
CA VAL A 78 10.92 -20.11 11.11
C VAL A 78 11.41 -20.31 12.55
N LEU A 79 11.34 -19.24 13.35
CA LEU A 79 11.90 -19.21 14.70
C LEU A 79 10.83 -19.50 15.75
N GLY A 80 11.20 -20.22 16.80
CA GLY A 80 10.38 -20.36 18.02
C GLY A 80 10.52 -19.15 18.94
N ALA A 81 10.29 -19.37 20.24
CA ALA A 81 10.57 -18.37 21.28
C ALA A 81 12.04 -18.39 21.73
N ASN A 82 12.53 -17.29 22.30
CA ASN A 82 13.89 -17.09 22.82
C ASN A 82 15.03 -17.27 21.78
N TRP A 83 14.74 -17.18 20.48
CA TRP A 83 15.78 -17.29 19.45
C TRP A 83 16.51 -15.96 19.24
N ARG A 84 17.79 -16.04 18.87
CA ARG A 84 18.54 -14.87 18.38
C ARG A 84 19.33 -15.26 17.14
N ILE A 85 19.03 -14.60 16.03
CA ILE A 85 19.75 -14.76 14.75
C ILE A 85 20.31 -13.41 14.30
N GLY A 86 21.41 -13.47 13.53
CA GLY A 86 21.94 -12.28 12.87
C GLY A 86 23.15 -12.50 11.98
N GLY A 87 23.53 -11.47 11.23
CA GLY A 87 24.61 -11.54 10.24
C GLY A 87 24.27 -12.34 8.98
N LEU A 88 22.98 -12.61 8.73
CA LEU A 88 22.52 -13.48 7.64
C LEU A 88 22.12 -12.68 6.41
N ARG A 89 22.46 -13.20 5.22
CA ARG A 89 21.86 -12.76 3.95
C ARG A 89 20.75 -13.73 3.55
N VAL A 90 19.55 -13.20 3.34
CA VAL A 90 18.36 -13.95 2.90
C VAL A 90 17.83 -13.33 1.62
N HIS A 91 17.59 -14.16 0.60
CA HIS A 91 17.32 -13.71 -0.76
C HIS A 91 16.37 -14.68 -1.49
N ARG A 92 15.40 -14.16 -2.27
CA ARG A 92 14.54 -14.94 -3.19
C ARG A 92 13.74 -16.08 -2.53
N TYR A 93 12.86 -15.72 -1.61
CA TYR A 93 11.88 -16.65 -1.01
C TYR A 93 10.44 -16.29 -1.41
N ALA A 94 9.64 -17.32 -1.70
CA ALA A 94 8.29 -17.22 -2.29
C ALA A 94 7.22 -16.71 -1.30
N SER A 95 7.55 -16.62 -0.01
CA SER A 95 6.71 -16.06 1.04
C SER A 95 7.58 -15.18 1.95
N THR A 96 7.37 -15.20 3.25
CA THR A 96 8.20 -14.48 4.23
C THR A 96 9.64 -15.02 4.29
N ALA A 97 10.64 -14.14 4.22
CA ALA A 97 12.04 -14.52 4.35
C ALA A 97 12.37 -15.10 5.75
N ILE A 98 12.00 -14.37 6.81
CA ILE A 98 12.22 -14.76 8.22
C ILE A 98 10.89 -14.66 8.98
N VAL A 99 10.38 -15.80 9.47
CA VAL A 99 9.17 -15.87 10.30
C VAL A 99 9.57 -15.97 11.78
N VAL A 100 9.03 -15.08 12.61
CA VAL A 100 9.14 -15.13 14.07
C VAL A 100 7.84 -15.69 14.65
N GLY A 101 7.88 -16.97 15.04
CA GLY A 101 6.74 -17.75 15.54
C GLY A 101 6.71 -17.92 17.05
N GLY A 102 7.51 -17.16 17.81
CA GLY A 102 7.54 -17.19 19.26
C GLY A 102 8.14 -15.92 19.88
N ASP A 103 7.98 -15.81 21.19
CA ASP A 103 8.21 -14.60 21.98
C ASP A 103 9.69 -14.40 22.36
N ASP A 104 10.04 -13.19 22.81
CA ASP A 104 11.38 -12.79 23.26
C ASP A 104 12.51 -13.09 22.25
N THR A 105 12.15 -13.16 20.96
CA THR A 105 13.02 -13.53 19.85
C THR A 105 13.59 -12.29 19.15
N THR A 106 14.90 -12.32 18.87
CA THR A 106 15.65 -11.23 18.21
C THR A 106 16.10 -11.61 16.80
N VAL A 107 15.73 -10.79 15.81
CA VAL A 107 16.29 -10.82 14.45
C VAL A 107 17.10 -9.54 14.24
N GLN A 108 18.42 -9.66 14.10
CA GLN A 108 19.28 -8.48 14.00
C GLN A 108 20.37 -8.58 12.94
N ASP A 109 20.83 -7.45 12.41
CA ASP A 109 22.02 -7.37 11.54
C ASP A 109 21.92 -8.24 10.27
N CYS A 110 20.71 -8.53 9.78
CA CYS A 110 20.47 -9.31 8.55
C CYS A 110 20.25 -8.43 7.32
N LEU A 111 20.60 -8.95 6.14
CA LEU A 111 20.23 -8.42 4.83
C LEU A 111 19.15 -9.30 4.21
N VAL A 112 17.94 -8.76 4.01
CA VAL A 112 16.79 -9.45 3.40
C VAL A 112 16.46 -8.77 2.07
N THR A 113 16.37 -9.55 0.98
CA THR A 113 16.32 -9.02 -0.39
C THR A 113 15.40 -9.83 -1.29
N ASP A 114 14.47 -9.16 -1.99
CA ASP A 114 13.67 -9.76 -3.08
C ASP A 114 12.90 -11.02 -2.65
N CYS A 115 12.14 -10.92 -1.56
CA CYS A 115 11.22 -11.95 -1.06
C CYS A 115 9.79 -11.43 -1.08
N ALA A 116 8.79 -12.32 -1.10
CA ALA A 116 7.39 -11.89 -1.10
C ALA A 116 6.99 -11.13 0.19
N ALA A 117 7.60 -11.46 1.33
CA ALA A 117 7.65 -10.59 2.51
C ALA A 117 9.02 -10.67 3.20
N GLY A 118 9.41 -9.64 3.95
CA GLY A 118 10.71 -9.60 4.62
C GLY A 118 10.73 -10.36 5.95
N ILE A 119 10.66 -9.64 7.07
CA ILE A 119 10.66 -10.21 8.43
C ILE A 119 9.26 -10.09 9.01
N VAL A 120 8.61 -11.22 9.34
CA VAL A 120 7.24 -11.21 9.90
C VAL A 120 7.19 -11.94 11.23
N ALA A 121 6.72 -11.26 12.29
CA ALA A 121 6.28 -11.93 13.52
C ALA A 121 4.77 -12.16 13.44
N SER A 122 4.33 -13.41 13.63
CA SER A 122 2.94 -13.82 13.38
C SER A 122 2.41 -14.78 14.45
N GLY A 123 1.09 -14.78 14.62
CA GLY A 123 0.40 -15.42 15.75
C GLY A 123 0.07 -14.39 16.83
N TRP A 124 -0.88 -14.74 17.70
CA TRP A 124 -1.53 -13.81 18.62
C TRP A 124 -0.67 -13.42 19.82
N ASP A 125 -0.85 -12.17 20.27
CA ASP A 125 -0.39 -11.58 21.52
C ASP A 125 1.15 -11.65 21.74
N ARG A 126 1.92 -11.67 20.63
CA ARG A 126 3.39 -11.86 20.60
C ARG A 126 4.16 -10.89 21.49
N ARG A 127 5.00 -11.40 22.40
CA ARG A 127 5.72 -10.58 23.37
C ARG A 127 7.20 -10.42 23.06
N GLY A 128 7.76 -9.23 23.33
CA GLY A 128 9.21 -9.03 23.49
C GLY A 128 10.07 -9.19 22.24
N VAL A 129 9.46 -9.44 21.06
CA VAL A 129 10.15 -9.57 19.78
C VAL A 129 10.92 -8.29 19.44
N VAL A 130 12.18 -8.45 19.04
CA VAL A 130 13.08 -7.35 18.65
C VAL A 130 13.58 -7.57 17.21
N ILE A 131 13.26 -6.65 16.31
CA ILE A 131 13.73 -6.66 14.92
C ILE A 131 14.60 -5.41 14.73
N ARG A 132 15.92 -5.57 14.57
CA ARG A 132 16.82 -4.41 14.60
C ARG A 132 18.07 -4.42 13.72
N ARG A 133 18.48 -3.23 13.25
CA ARG A 133 19.65 -3.06 12.34
C ARG A 133 19.63 -3.98 11.12
N ASN A 134 18.45 -4.43 10.70
CA ASN A 134 18.29 -5.21 9.47
C ASN A 134 18.17 -4.26 8.28
N THR A 135 18.65 -4.69 7.13
CA THR A 135 18.38 -4.06 5.84
C THR A 135 17.39 -4.93 5.07
N VAL A 136 16.22 -4.39 4.73
CA VAL A 136 15.17 -5.09 3.95
C VAL A 136 14.92 -4.34 2.65
N ILE A 137 15.07 -4.99 1.51
CA ILE A 137 14.94 -4.38 0.19
C ILE A 137 14.02 -5.21 -0.72
N GLY A 138 13.15 -4.54 -1.48
CA GLY A 138 12.46 -5.17 -2.61
C GLY A 138 11.31 -6.11 -2.23
N ALA A 139 10.77 -6.01 -1.01
CA ALA A 139 9.68 -6.90 -0.57
C ALA A 139 8.37 -6.61 -1.33
N LEU A 140 7.74 -7.67 -1.86
CA LEU A 140 6.47 -7.52 -2.58
C LEU A 140 5.35 -7.04 -1.66
N GLY A 141 5.27 -7.61 -0.46
CA GLY A 141 4.43 -7.21 0.64
C GLY A 141 5.16 -6.35 1.68
N ASN A 142 4.77 -6.49 2.95
CA ASN A 142 5.42 -5.78 4.06
C ASN A 142 6.92 -6.15 4.16
N GLY A 143 7.78 -5.16 4.40
CA GLY A 143 9.21 -5.37 4.65
C GLY A 143 9.47 -5.90 6.06
N ILE A 144 8.85 -5.28 7.06
CA ILE A 144 8.77 -5.78 8.44
C ILE A 144 7.31 -5.74 8.88
N PHE A 145 6.77 -6.82 9.46
CA PHE A 145 5.39 -6.86 9.96
C PHE A 145 5.29 -7.63 11.28
N LEU A 146 4.59 -7.06 12.26
CA LEU A 146 4.20 -7.76 13.48
C LEU A 146 2.66 -7.82 13.50
N GLN A 147 2.13 -9.03 13.41
CA GLN A 147 0.69 -9.31 13.32
C GLN A 147 0.06 -9.54 14.69
N ASP A 148 -1.28 -9.47 14.76
CA ASP A 148 -2.12 -10.01 15.84
C ASP A 148 -1.71 -9.60 17.27
N ARG A 149 -1.63 -8.28 17.55
CA ARG A 149 -1.42 -7.70 18.90
C ARG A 149 -0.05 -7.92 19.53
N PRO A 150 1.06 -7.54 18.87
CA PRO A 150 2.38 -7.62 19.49
C PRO A 150 2.46 -6.69 20.73
N THR A 151 3.08 -7.16 21.81
CA THR A 151 3.24 -6.45 23.09
C THR A 151 4.71 -6.32 23.49
N HIS A 152 5.11 -5.16 24.01
CA HIS A 152 6.51 -4.88 24.42
C HIS A 152 7.56 -5.10 23.31
N THR A 153 7.16 -5.04 22.04
CA THR A 153 8.01 -5.34 20.88
C THR A 153 8.74 -4.11 20.36
N ARG A 154 9.84 -4.33 19.63
CA ARG A 154 10.72 -3.26 19.13
C ARG A 154 11.08 -3.48 17.69
N ILE A 155 10.88 -2.45 16.87
CA ILE A 155 11.46 -2.33 15.53
C ILE A 155 12.40 -1.13 15.61
N GLU A 156 13.69 -1.39 15.78
CA GLU A 156 14.71 -0.37 16.11
C GLU A 156 15.87 -0.35 15.09
N ASP A 157 16.27 0.83 14.62
CA ASP A 157 17.46 1.05 13.78
C ASP A 157 17.48 0.31 12.41
N ASN A 158 16.34 -0.12 11.85
CA ASN A 158 16.31 -0.85 10.56
C ASN A 158 16.29 0.07 9.33
N LEU A 159 16.84 -0.41 8.21
CA LEU A 159 16.74 0.22 6.88
C LEU A 159 15.78 -0.59 6.01
N VAL A 160 14.70 0.02 5.53
CA VAL A 160 13.67 -0.64 4.72
C VAL A 160 13.42 0.16 3.44
N ILE A 161 13.68 -0.45 2.28
CA ILE A 161 13.72 0.23 0.99
C ILE A 161 12.82 -0.51 -0.01
N ARG A 162 12.01 0.23 -0.79
CA ARG A 162 11.24 -0.32 -1.92
C ARG A 162 10.46 -1.58 -1.54
N CYS A 163 9.73 -1.50 -0.44
CA CYS A 163 8.84 -2.57 0.02
C CYS A 163 7.38 -2.21 -0.30
N THR A 164 6.47 -3.17 -0.14
CA THR A 164 5.07 -3.11 -0.59
C THR A 164 4.96 -2.85 -2.10
N LEU A 165 5.79 -3.51 -2.91
CA LEU A 165 5.84 -3.37 -4.37
C LEU A 165 4.63 -3.96 -5.11
N ASN A 166 3.83 -4.80 -4.45
CA ASN A 166 2.51 -5.26 -4.88
C ASN A 166 2.37 -5.51 -6.40
N PRO A 167 3.11 -6.46 -7.01
CA PRO A 167 3.07 -6.72 -8.46
C PRO A 167 1.71 -7.24 -8.96
N TRP A 168 0.75 -7.52 -8.08
CA TRP A 168 -0.63 -7.86 -8.41
C TRP A 168 -1.56 -6.62 -8.53
N HIS A 169 -1.09 -5.44 -8.12
CA HIS A 169 -1.83 -4.15 -8.09
C HIS A 169 -3.13 -4.18 -7.26
N GLN A 170 -3.30 -5.17 -6.39
CA GLN A 170 -4.52 -5.42 -5.62
C GLN A 170 -4.61 -4.53 -4.37
N GLY A 171 -5.82 -4.19 -3.93
CA GLY A 171 -6.04 -3.46 -2.67
C GLY A 171 -5.71 -4.32 -1.44
N TRP A 172 -4.44 -4.32 -1.03
CA TRP A 172 -3.93 -5.02 0.15
C TRP A 172 -3.45 -4.02 1.20
N TRP A 173 -3.68 -4.30 2.49
CA TRP A 173 -3.35 -3.43 3.61
C TRP A 173 -1.87 -3.59 4.02
N MET A 174 -0.94 -2.95 3.31
CA MET A 174 0.51 -3.12 3.49
C MET A 174 1.27 -1.86 3.90
N GLY A 175 2.15 -1.99 4.89
CA GLY A 175 3.16 -0.99 5.25
C GLY A 175 4.56 -1.55 5.09
N SER A 176 5.53 -0.71 4.72
CA SER A 176 6.93 -1.16 4.63
C SER A 176 7.45 -1.64 5.99
N VAL A 177 7.09 -0.95 7.06
CA VAL A 177 7.19 -1.43 8.45
C VAL A 177 5.83 -1.29 9.11
N LYS A 178 5.26 -2.40 9.59
CA LYS A 178 3.87 -2.46 10.06
C LYS A 178 3.73 -3.18 11.41
N MET A 179 2.81 -2.72 12.25
CA MET A 179 2.31 -3.45 13.43
C MET A 179 0.78 -3.41 13.43
N ASN A 180 0.08 -4.53 13.69
CA ASN A 180 -1.39 -4.55 13.82
C ASN A 180 -1.86 -4.80 15.27
N SER A 181 -2.80 -3.99 15.78
CA SER A 181 -3.37 -4.12 17.14
C SER A 181 -2.36 -4.09 18.30
N ALA A 182 -1.18 -3.51 18.06
CA ALA A 182 -0.03 -3.55 18.97
C ALA A 182 -0.20 -2.74 20.25
N SER A 183 0.47 -3.13 21.34
CA SER A 183 0.57 -2.29 22.53
C SER A 183 1.95 -2.26 23.18
N ASP A 184 2.24 -1.18 23.91
CA ASP A 184 3.49 -0.96 24.66
C ASP A 184 4.77 -1.21 23.85
N SER A 185 4.70 -0.96 22.53
CA SER A 185 5.70 -1.33 21.53
C SER A 185 6.24 -0.10 20.79
N LEU A 186 7.38 -0.21 20.10
CA LEU A 186 8.05 0.94 19.48
C LEU A 186 8.56 0.71 18.04
N PHE A 187 8.48 1.78 17.24
CA PHE A 187 9.25 2.02 16.04
C PHE A 187 10.28 3.11 16.36
N ALA A 188 11.58 2.80 16.41
CA ALA A 188 12.64 3.78 16.69
C ALA A 188 13.74 3.81 15.63
N HIS A 189 14.15 5.02 15.22
CA HIS A 189 15.30 5.28 14.34
C HIS A 189 15.33 4.51 13.01
N ASN A 190 14.21 3.95 12.56
CA ASN A 190 14.15 3.23 11.29
C ASN A 190 14.21 4.23 10.13
N VAL A 191 14.85 3.83 9.04
CA VAL A 191 14.91 4.57 7.78
C VAL A 191 14.05 3.84 6.76
N VAL A 192 12.96 4.48 6.27
CA VAL A 192 12.00 3.84 5.36
C VAL A 192 11.81 4.65 4.09
N LEU A 193 12.20 4.05 2.96
CA LEU A 193 12.36 4.72 1.68
C LEU A 193 11.52 4.05 0.57
N GLU A 194 10.89 4.87 -0.27
CA GLU A 194 10.31 4.43 -1.56
C GLU A 194 9.24 3.32 -1.44
N ALA A 195 8.45 3.32 -0.37
CA ALA A 195 7.35 2.37 -0.20
C ALA A 195 6.22 2.55 -1.23
N GLY A 196 5.67 1.43 -1.69
CA GLY A 196 4.40 1.39 -2.44
C GLY A 196 4.54 1.31 -3.96
N ASN A 197 3.50 0.76 -4.60
CA ASN A 197 3.35 0.73 -6.05
C ASN A 197 2.32 1.79 -6.49
N PRO A 198 2.67 2.74 -7.38
CA PRO A 198 1.75 3.78 -7.84
C PRO A 198 0.48 3.23 -8.50
N GLU A 199 0.51 2.02 -9.08
CA GLU A 199 -0.63 1.39 -9.75
C GLU A 199 -1.63 0.70 -8.81
N THR A 200 -1.28 0.49 -7.53
CA THR A 200 -2.19 -0.08 -6.53
C THR A 200 -3.37 0.84 -6.23
N ILE A 201 -4.58 0.30 -6.33
CA ILE A 201 -5.85 0.98 -6.04
C ILE A 201 -5.98 1.44 -4.56
N ASN A 202 -6.71 2.54 -4.35
CA ASN A 202 -7.16 3.07 -3.05
C ASN A 202 -6.08 3.47 -2.01
N GLY A 203 -4.78 3.38 -2.32
CA GLY A 203 -3.71 3.79 -1.39
C GLY A 203 -3.64 2.92 -0.13
N TRP A 204 -3.85 1.60 -0.26
CA TRP A 204 -3.75 0.67 0.88
C TRP A 204 -2.33 0.09 1.04
N ASP A 205 -1.44 0.34 0.09
CA ASP A 205 0.00 0.08 0.14
C ASP A 205 0.79 1.39 0.30
N GLY A 206 2.12 1.30 0.43
CA GLY A 206 2.99 2.48 0.32
C GLY A 206 3.04 3.41 1.54
N TRP A 207 2.53 2.94 2.67
CA TRP A 207 2.75 3.53 3.99
C TRP A 207 4.14 3.13 4.48
N ALA A 208 4.95 4.07 4.97
CA ALA A 208 6.31 3.78 5.41
C ALA A 208 6.30 3.08 6.79
N LEU A 209 5.85 3.78 7.84
CA LEU A 209 5.55 3.22 9.15
C LEU A 209 4.03 3.19 9.36
N TRP A 210 3.46 2.03 9.66
CA TRP A 210 2.01 1.88 9.87
C TRP A 210 1.68 1.11 11.15
N GLY A 211 1.01 1.81 12.09
CA GLY A 211 0.32 1.18 13.21
C GLY A 211 -1.15 1.00 12.84
N ASP A 212 -1.51 -0.24 12.53
CA ASP A 212 -2.75 -0.64 11.89
C ASP A 212 -3.77 -1.16 12.91
N ILE A 213 -4.80 -0.35 13.17
CA ILE A 213 -5.99 -0.68 13.96
C ILE A 213 -5.70 -1.02 15.44
N ASN A 214 -6.45 -0.42 16.35
CA ASN A 214 -6.48 -0.72 17.79
C ASN A 214 -5.13 -0.64 18.53
N ILE A 215 -4.13 0.09 18.02
CA ILE A 215 -2.82 0.17 18.68
C ILE A 215 -2.89 1.09 19.92
N VAL A 216 -2.19 0.74 21.01
CA VAL A 216 -2.28 1.45 22.30
C VAL A 216 -0.90 1.63 22.95
N ARG A 217 -0.55 2.87 23.34
CA ARG A 217 0.78 3.21 23.92
C ARG A 217 1.97 2.82 23.01
N VAL A 218 1.78 2.88 21.69
CA VAL A 218 2.86 2.66 20.71
C VAL A 218 3.63 3.96 20.47
N MET A 219 4.96 3.87 20.36
CA MET A 219 5.85 5.01 20.15
C MET A 219 6.53 4.98 18.77
N TYR A 220 6.57 6.11 18.09
CA TYR A 220 7.31 6.39 16.86
C TYR A 220 8.36 7.44 17.20
N LEU A 221 9.62 7.03 17.34
CA LEU A 221 10.72 7.89 17.84
C LEU A 221 11.85 8.03 16.80
N GLY A 222 12.09 9.25 16.31
CA GLY A 222 13.30 9.58 15.55
C GLY A 222 13.48 8.83 14.23
N ASN A 223 12.42 8.25 13.67
CA ASN A 223 12.48 7.54 12.38
C ASN A 223 12.59 8.54 11.22
N ALA A 224 13.18 8.12 10.10
CA ALA A 224 13.29 8.91 8.88
C ALA A 224 12.53 8.23 7.72
N CYS A 225 11.55 8.93 7.14
CA CYS A 225 10.77 8.46 6.00
C CYS A 225 11.01 9.35 4.80
N ALA A 226 11.17 8.78 3.60
CA ALA A 226 11.22 9.58 2.38
C ALA A 226 10.69 8.89 1.12
N HIS A 227 10.11 9.70 0.22
CA HIS A 227 9.60 9.30 -1.10
C HIS A 227 8.49 8.23 -1.11
N ASN A 228 7.94 7.86 0.04
CA ASN A 228 6.90 6.84 0.18
C ASN A 228 5.58 7.31 -0.48
N LYS A 229 4.87 6.41 -1.16
CA LYS A 229 3.66 6.72 -1.96
C LYS A 229 2.60 7.44 -1.12
N GLU A 230 2.24 6.85 0.03
CA GLU A 230 1.23 7.38 0.95
C GLU A 230 1.90 8.14 2.10
N ALA A 231 1.61 7.85 3.38
CA ALA A 231 2.28 8.57 4.47
C ALA A 231 3.66 8.01 4.85
N GLY A 232 4.55 8.91 5.29
CA GLY A 232 5.74 8.53 6.07
C GLY A 232 5.33 7.82 7.36
N ILE A 233 4.38 8.40 8.11
CA ILE A 233 3.81 7.78 9.32
C ILE A 233 2.30 7.70 9.21
N TYR A 234 1.74 6.48 9.33
CA TYR A 234 0.30 6.24 9.43
C TYR A 234 -0.08 5.61 10.77
N VAL A 235 -1.01 6.28 11.44
CA VAL A 235 -1.47 6.01 12.80
C VAL A 235 -2.99 5.76 12.68
N GLU A 236 -3.40 4.49 12.60
CA GLU A 236 -4.76 4.08 12.23
C GLU A 236 -5.64 3.45 13.33
N PHE A 237 -6.86 4.00 13.45
CA PHE A 237 -8.12 3.51 14.01
C PHE A 237 -8.13 3.00 15.45
N GLY A 238 -9.03 3.52 16.29
CA GLY A 238 -9.34 2.93 17.61
C GLY A 238 -8.19 3.02 18.62
N MET A 239 -7.35 4.04 18.50
CA MET A 239 -6.01 4.05 19.09
C MET A 239 -5.98 4.84 20.40
N GLY A 240 -5.13 4.41 21.34
CA GLY A 240 -4.92 5.10 22.61
C GLY A 240 -3.46 5.53 22.80
N ASP A 241 -3.25 6.73 23.35
CA ASP A 241 -1.99 7.14 24.01
C ASP A 241 -0.72 6.99 23.12
N THR A 242 -0.91 7.09 21.80
CA THR A 242 0.13 6.86 20.79
C THR A 242 1.05 8.08 20.69
N GLN A 243 2.36 7.86 20.61
CA GLN A 243 3.38 8.90 20.73
C GLN A 243 4.21 9.01 19.46
N VAL A 244 4.28 10.21 18.86
CA VAL A 244 5.00 10.45 17.58
C VAL A 244 5.96 11.63 17.75
N TYR A 245 7.26 11.30 17.92
CA TYR A 245 8.30 12.23 18.35
C TYR A 245 9.53 12.24 17.46
N PHE A 246 10.04 13.44 17.13
CA PHE A 246 11.33 13.67 16.45
C PHE A 246 11.50 12.99 15.08
N ASN A 247 10.43 12.46 14.48
CA ASN A 247 10.51 11.78 13.19
C ASN A 247 10.70 12.79 12.05
N THR A 248 11.39 12.37 10.99
CA THR A 248 11.57 13.12 9.74
C THR A 248 10.74 12.48 8.63
N SER A 249 10.05 13.30 7.84
CA SER A 249 9.36 12.91 6.60
C SER A 249 9.75 13.84 5.45
N HIS A 250 10.10 13.28 4.28
CA HIS A 250 10.56 14.05 3.13
C HIS A 250 9.97 13.52 1.80
N ARG A 251 9.17 14.33 1.11
CA ARG A 251 8.54 13.99 -0.21
C ARG A 251 7.64 12.74 -0.21
N ASP A 252 7.23 12.27 0.96
CA ASP A 252 6.15 11.29 1.09
C ASP A 252 4.83 11.86 0.52
N GLY A 253 3.85 11.02 0.22
CA GLY A 253 2.49 11.45 -0.11
C GLY A 253 1.89 12.33 0.99
N HIS A 254 1.91 11.81 2.22
CA HIS A 254 1.58 12.54 3.44
C HIS A 254 2.74 12.50 4.45
N GLY A 255 2.87 13.52 5.29
CA GLY A 255 3.88 13.51 6.36
C GLY A 255 3.49 12.54 7.48
N ILE A 256 2.51 12.97 8.27
CA ILE A 256 1.84 12.14 9.29
C ILE A 256 0.35 12.07 8.94
N THR A 257 -0.20 10.87 8.84
CA THR A 257 -1.64 10.64 8.77
C THR A 257 -2.11 9.99 10.06
N CYS A 258 -3.18 10.53 10.68
CA CYS A 258 -3.81 9.93 11.85
C CYS A 258 -5.32 9.76 11.66
N ARG A 259 -5.83 8.53 11.79
CA ARG A 259 -7.23 8.16 11.61
C ARG A 259 -7.80 7.70 12.95
N GLN A 260 -8.75 8.44 13.54
CA GLN A 260 -9.39 8.07 14.83
C GLN A 260 -8.42 7.74 15.99
N SER A 261 -7.29 8.44 16.07
CA SER A 261 -6.36 8.38 17.21
C SER A 261 -6.90 9.20 18.40
N GLN A 262 -6.98 8.58 19.58
CA GLN A 262 -7.39 9.23 20.84
C GLN A 262 -6.19 9.43 21.75
N ARG A 263 -6.10 10.61 22.39
CA ARG A 263 -5.00 10.98 23.31
C ARG A 263 -3.59 10.83 22.69
N GLY A 264 -3.49 10.85 21.36
CA GLY A 264 -2.22 10.79 20.67
C GLY A 264 -1.44 12.10 20.84
N LEU A 265 -0.11 12.02 20.88
CA LEU A 265 0.76 13.17 21.09
C LEU A 265 1.84 13.23 20.02
N TYR A 266 1.80 14.28 19.20
CA TYR A 266 2.62 14.41 17.99
C TYR A 266 3.48 15.68 18.12
N LEU A 267 4.76 15.52 18.44
CA LEU A 267 5.63 16.62 18.85
C LEU A 267 6.99 16.60 18.14
N ARG A 268 7.48 17.78 17.76
CA ARG A 268 8.85 18.01 17.24
C ARG A 268 9.24 17.16 16.01
N ASN A 269 8.28 16.66 15.24
CA ASN A 269 8.53 15.98 13.97
C ASN A 269 8.85 17.03 12.88
N TYR A 270 9.79 16.72 11.99
CA TYR A 270 10.15 17.56 10.84
C TYR A 270 9.55 16.98 9.56
N ILE A 271 8.83 17.80 8.79
CA ILE A 271 8.07 17.34 7.63
C ILE A 271 8.32 18.30 6.47
N GLN A 272 8.89 17.79 5.37
CA GLN A 272 9.37 18.60 4.26
C GLN A 272 8.80 18.14 2.92
N SER A 273 8.27 19.09 2.15
CA SER A 273 7.78 18.90 0.77
C SER A 273 6.85 17.68 0.56
N PRO A 274 5.87 17.39 1.45
CA PRO A 274 4.91 16.30 1.22
C PRO A 274 4.05 16.59 -0.01
N ARG A 275 3.68 15.54 -0.77
CA ARG A 275 2.97 15.68 -2.05
C ARG A 275 1.49 16.04 -1.90
N SER A 276 0.87 15.74 -0.76
CA SER A 276 -0.55 15.97 -0.46
C SER A 276 -0.73 16.85 0.79
N SER A 277 -0.26 16.42 1.97
CA SER A 277 -0.26 17.26 3.17
C SER A 277 0.78 16.84 4.22
N GLY A 278 1.27 17.80 5.03
CA GLY A 278 2.19 17.50 6.14
C GLY A 278 1.52 16.76 7.28
N LEU A 279 0.25 17.09 7.57
CA LEU A 279 -0.61 16.36 8.50
C LEU A 279 -1.93 16.04 7.79
N ALA A 280 -2.47 14.84 8.00
CA ALA A 280 -3.81 14.44 7.59
C ALA A 280 -4.56 13.83 8.78
N VAL A 281 -5.70 14.42 9.16
CA VAL A 281 -6.51 13.96 10.31
C VAL A 281 -7.84 13.42 9.80
N TRP A 282 -8.07 12.12 9.96
CA TRP A 282 -9.19 11.41 9.34
C TRP A 282 -10.26 10.99 10.36
N ALA A 283 -11.38 11.73 10.32
CA ALA A 283 -12.70 11.35 10.83
C ALA A 283 -12.77 10.77 12.26
N ALA A 284 -12.32 11.53 13.27
CA ALA A 284 -12.57 11.23 14.68
C ALA A 284 -14.08 11.06 14.96
N ARG A 285 -14.53 9.83 15.27
CA ARG A 285 -15.95 9.47 15.43
C ARG A 285 -16.49 9.53 16.87
N SER A 286 -15.68 9.95 17.84
CA SER A 286 -16.02 9.95 19.27
C SER A 286 -15.92 11.36 19.88
N ARG A 287 -16.77 11.64 20.89
CA ARG A 287 -16.81 12.92 21.63
C ARG A 287 -15.69 13.05 22.69
N THR A 288 -14.69 12.18 22.67
CA THR A 288 -13.49 12.27 23.53
C THR A 288 -12.58 13.41 23.07
N PRO A 289 -11.78 14.01 23.98
CA PRO A 289 -10.91 15.12 23.64
C PRO A 289 -9.89 14.74 22.56
N LEU A 290 -9.69 15.67 21.61
CA LEU A 290 -8.81 15.48 20.46
C LEU A 290 -7.33 15.48 20.90
N SER A 291 -6.52 14.75 20.12
CA SER A 291 -5.06 14.67 20.25
C SER A 291 -4.42 16.07 20.24
N THR A 292 -3.52 16.34 21.19
CA THR A 292 -2.83 17.62 21.30
C THR A 292 -1.60 17.65 20.39
N MET A 293 -1.34 18.80 19.76
CA MET A 293 -0.18 19.00 18.89
C MET A 293 0.57 20.26 19.30
N SER A 294 1.90 20.25 19.21
CA SER A 294 2.73 21.45 19.30
C SER A 294 3.96 21.31 18.40
N SER A 295 4.07 22.24 17.47
CA SER A 295 5.10 22.29 16.42
C SER A 295 5.76 23.65 16.43
N ARG A 296 7.02 23.74 16.88
CA ARG A 296 7.76 25.01 16.83
C ARG A 296 8.23 25.41 15.43
N THR A 297 8.10 24.52 14.44
CA THR A 297 8.48 24.79 13.05
C THR A 297 7.56 24.05 12.08
N ILE A 298 6.58 24.74 11.48
CA ILE A 298 5.96 24.34 10.21
C ILE A 298 6.41 25.34 9.14
N SER A 299 7.62 25.12 8.60
CA SER A 299 8.17 25.99 7.55
C SER A 299 7.54 25.65 6.20
N PHE A 300 6.48 26.37 5.83
CA PHE A 300 5.92 26.37 4.46
C PHE A 300 6.86 27.06 3.46
N ALA A 301 8.01 26.44 3.19
CA ALA A 301 8.91 26.84 2.12
C ALA A 301 8.32 26.42 0.75
N MET A 302 7.35 27.17 0.25
CA MET A 302 6.88 27.06 -1.14
C MET A 302 7.73 27.97 -2.05
N PRO A 303 8.63 27.42 -2.90
CA PRO A 303 9.25 28.21 -3.95
C PRO A 303 8.18 28.60 -4.98
N SER A 304 7.84 29.88 -5.03
CA SER A 304 6.93 30.39 -6.05
C SER A 304 7.63 30.41 -7.41
N PRO A 305 7.11 29.74 -8.46
CA PRO A 305 7.60 29.96 -9.81
C PRO A 305 7.26 31.40 -10.24
N PRO A 306 8.16 32.13 -10.91
CA PRO A 306 7.87 33.50 -11.34
C PRO A 306 6.81 33.50 -12.46
N CYS A 307 5.65 34.10 -12.20
CA CYS A 307 4.59 34.27 -13.19
C CYS A 307 5.00 35.27 -14.29
N ALA A 308 5.55 34.74 -15.39
CA ALA A 308 5.93 35.50 -16.58
C ALA A 308 4.70 35.91 -17.44
N CYS A 309 3.82 36.75 -16.88
CA CYS A 309 2.67 37.30 -17.62
C CYS A 309 3.12 38.39 -18.62
N ARG A 310 3.49 37.99 -19.83
CA ARG A 310 3.62 38.92 -20.97
C ARG A 310 2.24 39.50 -21.34
N SER A 311 2.19 40.80 -21.54
CA SER A 311 1.03 41.51 -22.09
C SER A 311 0.89 41.29 -23.59
N SER A 312 -0.30 40.90 -24.06
CA SER A 312 -0.72 41.14 -25.45
C SER A 312 -2.25 41.27 -25.53
N THR A 313 -2.71 42.46 -25.85
CA THR A 313 -4.13 42.78 -26.12
C THR A 313 -4.43 42.67 -27.62
N ARG A 314 -5.50 41.96 -28.01
CA ARG A 314 -6.37 42.36 -29.16
C ARG A 314 -7.63 41.51 -29.36
N THR A 315 -8.77 42.18 -29.27
CA THR A 315 -9.95 42.14 -30.19
C THR A 315 -10.33 40.85 -30.94
N SER A 316 -11.51 40.31 -30.63
CA SER A 316 -12.46 39.72 -31.60
C SER A 316 -13.19 40.84 -32.40
N PRO A 317 -13.93 40.60 -33.52
CA PRO A 317 -15.25 39.92 -33.48
C PRO A 317 -15.73 39.17 -34.77
N THR A 318 -16.92 38.51 -34.68
CA THR A 318 -17.84 38.09 -35.78
C THR A 318 -17.37 36.99 -36.77
N THR A 319 -18.20 36.17 -37.46
CA THR A 319 -19.67 36.24 -37.75
C THR A 319 -20.36 34.83 -37.82
N THR A 320 -21.63 34.78 -38.25
CA THR A 320 -22.69 33.73 -38.15
C THR A 320 -22.67 32.55 -39.18
N PRO A 321 -23.57 31.52 -39.06
CA PRO A 321 -23.47 30.21 -39.75
C PRO A 321 -24.58 29.84 -40.78
N THR A 322 -24.50 28.64 -41.38
CA THR A 322 -25.54 27.95 -42.20
C THR A 322 -25.61 26.44 -41.87
N SER A 323 -26.77 25.80 -41.63
CA SER A 323 -27.72 25.17 -42.60
C SER A 323 -27.13 23.95 -43.36
N ARG A 324 -27.74 22.74 -43.52
CA ARG A 324 -29.13 22.21 -43.45
C ARG A 324 -29.16 20.73 -42.95
N ALA A 325 -30.24 19.95 -43.17
CA ALA A 325 -31.24 19.62 -42.12
C ALA A 325 -32.23 18.47 -42.51
N ARG A 326 -32.65 17.63 -41.53
CA ARG A 326 -33.73 16.58 -41.55
C ARG A 326 -33.43 15.26 -42.32
N GLY A 327 -34.04 14.10 -41.98
CA GLY A 327 -34.90 13.80 -40.81
C GLY A 327 -35.55 12.39 -40.75
N ARG A 328 -36.26 12.15 -39.63
CA ARG A 328 -37.25 11.11 -39.26
C ARG A 328 -37.74 10.06 -40.29
N SER A 329 -37.82 8.78 -39.85
CA SER A 329 -39.11 8.06 -39.69
C SER A 329 -39.02 6.72 -38.91
N SER A 330 -40.12 6.36 -38.25
CA SER A 330 -40.53 5.02 -37.72
C SER A 330 -42.05 4.93 -37.93
N PRO A 331 -42.78 3.78 -37.90
CA PRO A 331 -43.03 3.03 -36.63
C PRO A 331 -43.54 1.53 -36.70
N THR A 332 -43.54 0.82 -35.55
CA THR A 332 -44.55 -0.22 -35.09
C THR A 332 -44.86 -1.51 -35.91
N ALA A 333 -45.55 -2.57 -35.42
CA ALA A 333 -45.64 -3.28 -34.10
C ALA A 333 -46.69 -4.44 -34.15
N ARG A 334 -46.51 -5.56 -33.39
CA ARG A 334 -47.50 -6.52 -32.77
C ARG A 334 -46.76 -7.77 -32.22
N ARG A 335 -47.00 -8.32 -31.01
CA ARG A 335 -48.09 -9.21 -30.47
C ARG A 335 -48.20 -10.56 -31.22
N GLY A 336 -48.34 -11.74 -30.60
CA GLY A 336 -48.46 -12.22 -29.19
C GLY A 336 -48.81 -13.74 -29.17
N VAL A 337 -49.18 -14.48 -28.10
CA VAL A 337 -49.18 -14.30 -26.61
C VAL A 337 -49.63 -15.64 -25.94
N SER A 338 -49.02 -16.12 -24.83
CA SER A 338 -49.54 -17.25 -24.00
C SER A 338 -48.89 -17.35 -22.59
N SER A 339 -49.55 -18.04 -21.62
CA SER A 339 -49.21 -18.11 -20.18
C SER A 339 -50.11 -19.11 -19.42
N PRO A 340 -49.88 -19.42 -18.12
CA PRO A 340 -48.64 -19.46 -17.33
C PRO A 340 -48.35 -20.96 -16.99
N PRO A 341 -48.58 -21.59 -15.80
CA PRO A 341 -48.61 -21.21 -14.36
C PRO A 341 -47.26 -21.59 -13.66
N SER A 342 -47.05 -21.68 -12.33
CA SER A 342 -47.83 -21.30 -11.13
C SER A 342 -46.89 -20.79 -10.00
N ARG A 343 -47.41 -19.91 -9.12
CA ARG A 343 -47.07 -19.67 -7.68
C ARG A 343 -45.60 -19.84 -7.23
N ASN A 344 -44.99 -18.84 -6.58
CA ASN A 344 -45.43 -18.42 -5.24
C ASN A 344 -45.10 -16.95 -4.87
N CYS A 345 -45.73 -16.44 -3.80
CA CYS A 345 -45.79 -15.02 -3.47
C CYS A 345 -44.93 -14.58 -2.27
N ARG A 346 -44.33 -13.38 -2.36
CA ARG A 346 -44.29 -12.39 -1.26
C ARG A 346 -44.16 -10.95 -1.80
N ARG A 347 -44.99 -10.02 -1.30
CA ARG A 347 -44.91 -8.56 -1.59
C ARG A 347 -43.81 -7.94 -0.72
N LYS A 348 -43.01 -6.92 -1.10
CA LYS A 348 -43.22 -5.62 -1.80
C LYS A 348 -43.89 -4.49 -0.97
N ARG A 349 -43.04 -3.56 -0.51
CA ARG A 349 -43.15 -2.08 -0.41
C ARG A 349 -41.70 -1.59 -0.09
N ALA A 350 -41.03 -0.63 -0.72
CA ALA A 350 -41.38 0.49 -1.63
C ALA A 350 -42.22 1.58 -0.93
N THR A 351 -41.84 2.88 -0.91
CA THR A 351 -40.80 3.64 -1.65
C THR A 351 -40.07 4.63 -0.70
N SER A 352 -38.97 5.30 -1.09
CA SER A 352 -38.99 6.57 -1.85
C SER A 352 -37.60 6.97 -2.36
N CYS A 353 -37.55 7.85 -3.36
CA CYS A 353 -36.32 8.49 -3.85
C CYS A 353 -36.27 9.95 -3.38
N THR A 354 -35.08 10.51 -3.15
CA THR A 354 -34.88 11.97 -3.17
C THR A 354 -33.43 12.35 -3.47
N ALA A 355 -33.28 13.42 -4.25
CA ALA A 355 -32.10 14.28 -4.47
C ALA A 355 -30.68 13.70 -4.31
N LYS A 356 -29.92 13.72 -5.42
CA LYS A 356 -28.46 13.94 -5.34
C LYS A 356 -28.21 15.29 -4.65
N CYS A 357 -27.33 15.34 -3.65
CA CYS A 357 -26.81 16.60 -3.12
C CYS A 357 -25.29 16.50 -2.90
N SER A 358 -24.51 17.27 -3.65
CA SER A 358 -23.05 17.25 -3.58
C SER A 358 -22.54 18.17 -2.47
N THR A 359 -22.63 17.72 -1.22
CA THR A 359 -22.12 18.45 -0.07
C THR A 359 -20.59 18.37 -0.01
N ARG A 360 -19.91 19.44 -0.44
CA ARG A 360 -18.51 19.67 -0.10
C ARG A 360 -18.39 19.76 1.43
N SER A 361 -17.71 18.79 2.06
CA SER A 361 -17.37 18.88 3.48
C SER A 361 -16.56 20.16 3.76
N PRO A 362 -16.85 20.91 4.83
CA PRO A 362 -16.15 22.15 5.12
C PRO A 362 -14.67 21.89 5.47
N ARG A 363 -13.76 22.63 4.83
CA ARG A 363 -12.36 22.70 5.26
C ARG A 363 -12.28 23.51 6.55
N MET A 364 -12.36 22.82 7.68
CA MET A 364 -12.16 23.44 8.99
C MET A 364 -10.66 23.65 9.22
N TRP A 365 -10.22 24.90 9.19
CA TRP A 365 -8.85 25.27 9.54
C TRP A 365 -8.69 25.21 11.06
N ALA A 366 -7.76 24.39 11.54
CA ALA A 366 -7.37 24.41 12.95
C ALA A 366 -6.47 25.63 13.20
N LEU A 367 -6.85 26.45 14.19
CA LEU A 367 -5.99 27.53 14.68
C LEU A 367 -4.81 26.92 15.44
N VAL A 368 -3.59 27.31 15.07
CA VAL A 368 -2.36 26.94 15.80
C VAL A 368 -2.04 28.05 16.80
N LEU A 369 -1.70 27.66 18.03
CA LEU A 369 -1.15 28.50 19.10
C LEU A 369 0.30 28.06 19.39
#